data_AF-A0A151B1I5-F1
#
_entry.id   AF-A0A151B1I5-F1
#
_cell.length_a   1.000
_cell.length_b   1.000
_cell.length_c   1.000
_cell.angle_alpha   90.00
_cell.angle_beta   90.00
_cell.angle_gamma   90.00
#
_symmetry.space_group_name_H-M   'P 1'
#
loop_
_entity.id
_entity.type
_entity.pdbx_description
1 polymer ?
#
loop_
_entity_poly.entity_id
_entity_poly.type
_entity_poly.pdbx_seq_one_letter_code
_entity_poly.pdbx_strand_id
1 'polypeptide(L)'
;MARVTAPLMSMDASGAVGKSLVFGKWKGINYARRYLVPVNPNTMNQKKVRGYFSRAVAAWHGENNEVKTAWNTAAGSRAMTGFNYYVAQYIKYLHSHNGEDPTAPYQPPGQP
;
A
#
# COMPACT_ATOMS: atom_id res chain seq x y z
N MET A 1 19.38 14.66 3.18
CA MET A 1 20.09 13.56 3.88
C MET A 1 21.58 13.85 3.77
N ALA A 2 22.34 13.76 4.87
CA ALA A 2 23.77 14.05 4.83
C ALA A 2 24.51 12.91 4.11
N ARG A 3 25.25 13.26 3.05
CA ARG A 3 26.19 12.36 2.40
C ARG A 3 27.47 12.32 3.21
N VAL A 4 28.06 11.14 3.38
CA VAL A 4 29.27 10.94 4.18
C VAL A 4 30.35 10.30 3.32
N THR A 5 31.53 10.91 3.31
CA THR A 5 32.72 10.36 2.66
C THR A 5 33.42 9.43 3.65
N ALA A 6 33.64 8.17 3.28
CA ALA A 6 34.24 7.13 4.13
C ALA A 6 33.62 7.02 5.54
N PRO A 7 32.34 6.60 5.67
CA PRO A 7 31.68 6.52 6.97
C PRO A 7 32.46 5.62 7.93
N LEU A 8 32.82 6.16 9.11
CA LEU A 8 33.66 5.50 10.12
C LEU A 8 35.04 5.03 9.60
N MET A 9 35.63 5.74 8.63
CA MET A 9 36.90 5.32 7.98
C MET A 9 36.81 3.93 7.33
N SER A 10 35.60 3.44 7.08
CA SER A 10 35.31 2.18 6.41
C SER A 10 34.70 2.47 5.04
N MET A 11 34.99 1.61 4.06
CA MET A 11 34.45 1.75 2.70
C MET A 11 32.93 1.51 2.67
N ASP A 12 32.39 0.70 3.59
CA ASP A 12 30.99 0.26 3.59
C ASP A 12 30.41 0.13 5.02
N ALA A 13 30.40 1.21 5.80
CA ALA A 13 29.72 1.19 7.11
C ALA A 13 28.19 1.09 6.96
N SER A 14 27.58 0.18 7.71
CA SER A 14 26.13 -0.01 7.76
C SER A 14 25.65 -0.29 9.19
N GLY A 15 24.38 0.02 9.46
CA GLY A 15 23.74 -0.26 10.76
C GLY A 15 23.69 0.92 11.71
N ALA A 16 23.12 0.69 12.89
CA ALA A 16 22.90 1.71 13.92
C ALA A 16 24.06 1.72 14.93
N VAL A 17 24.64 2.90 15.16
CA VAL A 17 25.64 3.14 16.21
C VAL A 17 24.97 3.84 17.37
N GLY A 18 25.03 3.22 18.56
CA GLY A 18 24.60 3.82 19.83
C GLY A 18 23.17 4.34 19.88
N LYS A 19 22.26 3.83 19.02
CA LYS A 19 20.90 4.38 18.84
C LYS A 19 20.87 5.89 18.59
N SER A 20 21.94 6.45 18.02
CA SER A 20 22.06 7.89 17.72
C SER A 20 22.17 8.12 16.22
N LEU A 21 22.95 7.28 15.52
CA LEU A 21 23.20 7.39 14.08
C LEU A 21 22.99 6.05 13.40
N VAL A 22 22.53 6.08 12.15
CA VAL A 22 22.41 4.92 11.26
C VAL A 22 23.14 5.24 9.98
N PHE A 23 24.10 4.38 9.63
CA PHE A 23 24.80 4.41 8.35
C PHE A 23 24.14 3.46 7.36
N GLY A 24 24.08 3.87 6.11
CA GLY A 24 23.56 3.05 5.03
C GLY A 24 24.06 3.50 3.68
N LYS A 25 23.78 2.68 2.67
CA LYS A 25 24.18 2.93 1.28
C LYS A 25 22.94 2.83 0.39
N TRP A 26 22.72 3.85 -0.42
CA TRP A 26 21.64 3.86 -1.40
C TRP A 26 22.21 4.12 -2.78
N LYS A 27 22.09 3.13 -3.69
CA LYS A 27 22.63 3.21 -5.06
C LYS A 27 24.09 3.70 -5.12
N GLY A 28 24.95 3.16 -4.26
CA GLY A 28 26.36 3.55 -4.20
C GLY A 28 26.66 4.80 -3.36
N ILE A 29 25.63 5.55 -2.93
CA ILE A 29 25.79 6.77 -2.13
C ILE A 29 25.70 6.42 -0.66
N ASN A 30 26.80 6.62 0.07
CA ASN A 30 26.84 6.48 1.52
C ASN A 30 26.11 7.64 2.19
N TYR A 31 25.27 7.32 3.16
CA TYR A 31 24.50 8.28 3.93
C TYR A 31 24.50 7.96 5.42
N ALA A 32 24.37 9.02 6.22
CA ALA A 32 24.11 8.93 7.64
C ALA A 32 22.77 9.60 7.96
N ARG A 33 22.00 8.98 8.85
CA ARG A 33 20.76 9.55 9.39
C ARG A 33 20.72 9.40 10.90
N ARG A 34 19.99 10.28 11.59
CA ARG A 34 19.70 10.09 13.01
C ARG A 34 18.91 8.79 13.19
N TYR A 35 19.28 8.01 14.19
CA TYR A 35 18.49 6.86 14.59
C TYR A 35 17.11 7.36 15.02
N LEU A 36 16.09 6.85 14.34
CA LEU A 36 14.70 7.13 14.63
C LEU A 36 14.02 5.78 14.73
N VAL A 37 13.43 5.49 15.89
CA VAL A 37 12.45 4.41 16.01
C VAL A 37 11.18 4.93 15.35
N PRO A 38 10.70 4.33 14.25
CA PRO A 38 9.44 4.74 13.66
C PRO A 38 8.32 4.51 14.68
N VAL A 39 7.50 5.53 14.91
CA VAL A 39 6.25 5.33 15.66
C VAL A 39 5.32 4.53 14.73
N ASN A 40 4.68 3.47 15.25
CA ASN A 40 3.63 2.75 14.55
C ASN A 40 2.26 3.14 15.16
N PRO A 41 1.76 4.36 14.94
CA PRO A 41 0.57 4.84 15.62
C PRO A 41 -0.67 4.16 15.03
N ASN A 42 -1.40 3.37 15.82
CA ASN A 42 -2.63 2.71 15.37
C ASN A 42 -3.85 3.65 15.46
N THR A 43 -3.81 4.73 14.67
CA THR A 43 -4.82 5.79 14.71
C THR A 43 -6.17 5.32 14.15
N MET A 44 -7.25 6.00 14.53
CA MET A 44 -8.61 5.70 14.03
C MET A 44 -8.69 5.73 12.51
N ASN A 45 -8.04 6.70 11.87
CA ASN A 45 -8.00 6.80 10.41
C ASN A 45 -7.27 5.61 9.77
N GLN A 46 -6.16 5.15 10.36
CA GLN A 46 -5.48 3.96 9.84
C GLN A 46 -6.32 2.69 10.02
N LYS A 47 -6.99 2.52 11.17
CA LYS A 47 -7.92 1.42 11.39
C LYS A 47 -9.05 1.42 10.37
N LYS A 48 -9.60 2.61 10.06
CA LYS A 48 -10.65 2.79 9.06
C LYS A 48 -10.20 2.32 7.67
N VAL A 49 -9.03 2.78 7.21
CA VAL A 49 -8.47 2.36 5.91
C VAL A 49 -8.21 0.85 5.89
N ARG A 50 -7.61 0.28 6.96
CA ARG A 50 -7.40 -1.18 7.06
C ARG A 50 -8.73 -1.95 6.99
N GLY A 51 -9.75 -1.46 7.68
CA GLY A 51 -11.10 -2.02 7.64
C GLY A 51 -11.71 -2.01 6.23
N TYR A 52 -11.48 -0.95 5.45
CA TYR A 52 -11.94 -0.88 4.07
C TYR A 52 -11.29 -1.94 3.17
N PHE A 53 -9.97 -2.16 3.32
CA PHE A 53 -9.30 -3.24 2.61
C PHE A 53 -9.83 -4.62 3.01
N SER A 54 -10.02 -4.86 4.32
CA SER A 54 -10.59 -6.13 4.79
C SER A 54 -11.99 -6.39 4.22
N ARG A 55 -12.85 -5.37 4.18
CA ARG A 55 -14.21 -5.46 3.61
C ARG A 55 -14.18 -5.72 2.11
N ALA A 56 -13.36 -4.98 1.35
CA ALA A 56 -13.23 -5.17 -0.10
C ALA A 56 -12.76 -6.59 -0.45
N VAL A 57 -11.81 -7.14 0.30
CA VAL A 57 -11.33 -8.52 0.10
C VAL A 57 -12.41 -9.54 0.45
N ALA A 58 -13.11 -9.37 1.57
CA ALA A 58 -14.21 -10.25 1.96
C ALA A 58 -15.34 -10.24 0.91
N ALA A 59 -15.69 -9.06 0.39
CA ALA A 59 -16.68 -8.91 -0.67
C ALA A 59 -16.25 -9.64 -1.94
N TRP A 60 -15.01 -9.45 -2.41
CA TRP A 60 -14.47 -10.17 -3.56
C TRP A 60 -14.55 -11.70 -3.40
N HIS A 61 -14.27 -12.23 -2.21
CA HIS A 61 -14.40 -13.67 -1.97
C HIS A 61 -15.86 -14.15 -2.07
N GLY A 62 -16.83 -13.33 -1.64
CA GLY A 62 -18.26 -13.60 -1.77
C GLY A 62 -18.84 -13.40 -3.17
N GLU A 63 -18.13 -12.72 -4.08
CA GLU A 63 -18.59 -12.53 -5.46
C GLU A 63 -18.59 -13.83 -6.26
N ASN A 64 -19.54 -13.94 -7.19
CA ASN A 64 -19.63 -15.07 -8.12
C ASN A 64 -18.52 -15.03 -9.19
N ASN A 65 -18.30 -16.16 -9.88
CA ASN A 65 -17.25 -16.26 -10.89
C ASN A 65 -17.51 -15.40 -12.13
N GLU A 66 -18.78 -15.12 -12.45
CA GLU A 66 -19.19 -14.27 -13.57
C GLU A 66 -18.73 -12.82 -13.36
N VAL A 67 -19.00 -12.26 -12.19
CA VAL A 67 -18.55 -10.92 -11.78
C VAL A 67 -17.03 -10.85 -11.80
N LYS A 68 -16.34 -11.85 -11.22
CA LYS A 68 -14.87 -11.89 -11.23
C LYS A 68 -14.30 -11.88 -12.65
N THR A 69 -14.96 -12.58 -13.58
CA THR A 69 -14.57 -12.57 -15.00
C THR A 69 -14.81 -11.20 -15.64
N ALA A 70 -15.95 -10.56 -15.36
CA ALA A 70 -16.24 -9.21 -15.84
C ALA A 70 -15.19 -8.18 -15.34
N TRP A 71 -14.76 -8.27 -14.09
CA TRP A 71 -13.69 -7.43 -13.54
C TRP A 71 -12.33 -7.70 -14.19
N ASN A 72 -12.01 -8.96 -14.50
CA ASN A 72 -10.78 -9.29 -15.23
C ASN A 72 -10.81 -8.72 -16.65
N THR A 73 -11.94 -8.80 -17.35
CA THR A 73 -12.12 -8.18 -18.68
C THR A 73 -12.01 -6.66 -18.60
N ALA A 74 -12.67 -6.01 -17.63
CA ALA A 74 -12.62 -4.57 -17.42
C ALA A 74 -11.22 -4.06 -17.02
N ALA A 75 -10.39 -4.93 -16.45
CA ALA A 75 -9.00 -4.64 -16.14
C ALA A 75 -8.05 -4.86 -17.32
N GLY A 76 -8.49 -5.50 -18.42
CA GLY A 76 -7.62 -5.86 -19.55
C GLY A 76 -6.92 -4.69 -20.25
N SER A 77 -7.49 -3.48 -20.21
CA SER A 77 -6.85 -2.25 -20.71
C SER A 77 -5.93 -1.56 -19.70
N ARG A 78 -5.84 -2.09 -18.48
CA ARG A 78 -5.07 -1.54 -17.37
C ARG A 78 -3.93 -2.50 -17.01
N ALA A 79 -2.80 -1.97 -16.58
CA ALA A 79 -1.69 -2.78 -16.06
C ALA A 79 -1.98 -3.30 -14.64
N MET A 80 -3.14 -3.92 -14.42
CA MET A 80 -3.58 -4.47 -13.12
C MET A 80 -4.53 -5.66 -13.31
N THR A 81 -4.65 -6.49 -12.28
CA THR A 81 -5.60 -7.62 -12.26
C THR A 81 -7.03 -7.13 -12.01
N GLY A 82 -8.03 -7.94 -12.37
CA GLY A 82 -9.44 -7.64 -12.06
C GLY A 82 -9.69 -7.49 -10.56
N PHE A 83 -9.03 -8.29 -9.74
CA PHE A 83 -9.03 -8.15 -8.28
C PHE A 83 -8.51 -6.78 -7.82
N ASN A 84 -7.35 -6.35 -8.31
CA ASN A 84 -6.78 -5.05 -7.93
C ASN A 84 -7.70 -3.90 -8.35
N TYR A 85 -8.32 -4.03 -9.53
CA TYR A 85 -9.29 -3.04 -10.02
C TYR A 85 -10.57 -3.02 -9.17
N TYR A 86 -11.11 -4.18 -8.81
CA TYR A 86 -12.25 -4.33 -7.90
C TYR A 86 -11.99 -3.64 -6.56
N VAL A 87 -10.88 -4.00 -5.90
CA VAL A 87 -10.52 -3.46 -4.57
C VAL A 87 -10.35 -1.94 -4.64
N ALA A 88 -9.73 -1.41 -5.70
CA ALA A 88 -9.58 0.02 -5.89
C ALA A 88 -10.93 0.75 -6.01
N GLN A 89 -11.87 0.20 -6.81
CA GLN A 89 -13.20 0.80 -6.97
C GLN A 89 -14.05 0.66 -5.70
N TYR A 90 -13.98 -0.49 -5.01
CA TYR A 90 -14.69 -0.73 -3.76
C TYR A 90 -14.26 0.25 -2.66
N ILE A 91 -12.95 0.47 -2.52
CA ILE A 91 -12.42 1.44 -1.55
C ILE A 91 -12.85 2.86 -1.91
N LYS A 92 -12.83 3.21 -3.21
CA LYS A 92 -13.34 4.50 -3.69
C LYS A 92 -14.81 4.68 -3.35
N TYR A 93 -15.63 3.64 -3.52
CA TYR A 93 -17.05 3.63 -3.15
C TYR A 93 -17.25 3.82 -1.65
N LEU A 94 -16.51 3.10 -0.80
CA LEU A 94 -16.57 3.26 0.66
C LEU A 94 -16.22 4.68 1.09
N HIS A 95 -15.25 5.31 0.44
CA HIS A 95 -14.90 6.71 0.72
C HIS A 95 -16.01 7.69 0.33
N SER A 96 -16.74 7.46 -0.77
CA SER A 96 -17.82 8.35 -1.20
C SER A 96 -19.16 8.10 -0.48
N HIS A 97 -19.37 6.89 0.07
CA HIS A 97 -20.61 6.49 0.75
C HIS A 97 -20.44 6.36 2.26
N ASN A 98 -19.54 7.14 2.87
CA ASN A 98 -19.30 7.17 4.32
C ASN A 98 -19.01 5.79 4.97
N GLY A 99 -18.54 4.81 4.20
CA GLY A 99 -18.25 3.47 4.66
C GLY A 99 -19.41 2.48 4.57
N GLU A 100 -20.48 2.78 3.84
CA GLU A 100 -21.50 1.78 3.48
C GLU A 100 -21.00 0.87 2.34
N ASP A 101 -21.23 -0.44 2.47
CA ASP A 101 -20.82 -1.40 1.44
C ASP A 101 -21.72 -1.26 0.19
N PRO A 102 -21.16 -1.42 -1.02
CA PRO A 102 -21.95 -1.50 -2.24
C PRO A 102 -22.83 -2.75 -2.24
N THR A 103 -24.02 -2.65 -2.86
CA THR A 103 -24.93 -3.77 -3.04
C THR A 103 -24.33 -4.81 -3.99
N ALA A 104 -24.32 -6.08 -3.59
CA ALA A 104 -23.88 -7.18 -4.43
C ALA A 104 -24.97 -7.54 -5.48
N PRO A 105 -24.59 -7.98 -6.71
CA PRO A 105 -23.23 -8.10 -7.21
C PRO A 105 -22.62 -6.74 -7.60
N TYR A 106 -21.38 -6.47 -7.16
CA TYR A 106 -20.69 -5.21 -7.49
C TYR A 106 -20.07 -5.30 -8.90
N GLN A 107 -20.74 -4.72 -9.88
CA GLN A 107 -20.31 -4.73 -11.28
C GLN A 107 -19.23 -3.69 -11.57
N PRO A 108 -18.32 -3.93 -12.53
CA PRO A 108 -17.37 -2.91 -12.96
C PRO A 108 -18.10 -1.68 -13.49
N PRO A 109 -17.64 -0.45 -13.17
CA PRO A 109 -18.22 0.75 -13.75
C PRO A 109 -18.12 0.66 -15.27
N GLY A 110 -19.23 1.03 -15.95
CA GLY A 110 -19.35 0.93 -17.40
C GLY A 110 -18.08 1.43 -18.08
N GLN A 111 -17.55 0.64 -19.03
CA GLN A 111 -16.42 1.08 -19.83
C GLN A 111 -16.78 2.41 -20.50
N PRO A 112 -15.86 3.39 -20.54
CA PRO A 112 -16.06 4.58 -21.34
C PRO A 112 -16.23 4.23 -22.81
#